data_AF-A0A9D4G7P1-F1
#
_entry.id   AF-A0A9D4G7P1-F1
#
_cell.length_a   1.000
_cell.length_b   1.000
_cell.length_c   1.000
_cell.angle_alpha   90.00
_cell.angle_beta   90.00
_cell.angle_gamma   90.00
#
_symmetry.space_group_name_H-M   'P 1'
#
loop_
_entity.id
_entity.type
_entity.pdbx_description
1 polymer ?
#
loop_
_entity_poly.entity_id
_entity_poly.type
_entity_poly.pdbx_seq_one_letter_code
_entity_poly.pdbx_strand_id
1 'polypeptide(L)'
;MHMEEKYYSPGLWEALNGLNIKSLTLSGWMDGFEVNNVESLSQTLLSLKQLETLNISYIPGLWEALHGLNIKSLALRWRMDRLQVIRVEWLSQTLSSLKQLETLSIDMDISPILWEALSGLNIKSLTLTLRHWKERLQVNHVESLSQTLSSLKQLETLSIDLPESPFYT
;
A
#
# COMPACT_ATOMS: atom_id res chain seq x y z
N MET A 1 10.12 -34.27 -0.24
CA MET A 1 10.71 -33.53 -1.37
C MET A 1 10.53 -32.05 -1.05
N HIS A 2 11.54 -31.46 -0.40
CA HIS A 2 11.54 -30.03 -0.08
C HIS A 2 11.71 -29.26 -1.38
N MET A 3 10.68 -28.51 -1.77
CA MET A 3 10.87 -27.42 -2.73
C MET A 3 11.56 -26.30 -1.98
N GLU A 4 12.82 -26.03 -2.32
CA GLU A 4 13.47 -24.77 -1.98
C GLU A 4 12.71 -23.65 -2.68
N GLU A 5 11.82 -23.00 -1.93
CA GLU A 5 11.27 -21.71 -2.32
C GLU A 5 12.45 -20.75 -2.44
N LYS A 6 12.71 -20.29 -3.66
CA LYS A 6 13.70 -19.25 -3.93
C LYS A 6 13.19 -17.94 -3.34
N TYR A 7 13.42 -17.75 -2.04
CA TYR A 7 13.25 -16.48 -1.38
C TYR A 7 14.10 -15.43 -2.10
N TYR A 8 13.51 -14.26 -2.35
CA TYR A 8 14.13 -13.15 -3.06
C TYR A 8 15.58 -12.94 -2.58
N SER A 9 16.51 -12.91 -3.53
CA SER A 9 17.94 -12.86 -3.21
C SER A 9 18.31 -11.52 -2.58
N PRO A 10 19.08 -11.48 -1.48
CA PRO A 10 19.68 -10.27 -0.93
C PRO A 10 20.32 -9.34 -1.99
N GLY A 11 20.82 -9.93 -3.09
CA GLY A 11 21.38 -9.20 -4.23
C GLY A 11 20.41 -8.25 -4.96
N LEU A 12 19.08 -8.39 -4.81
CA LEU A 12 18.12 -7.43 -5.41
C LEU A 12 18.19 -6.07 -4.70
N TRP A 13 18.22 -6.08 -3.36
CA TRP A 13 18.30 -4.85 -2.56
C TRP A 13 19.65 -4.17 -2.77
N GLU A 14 20.73 -4.97 -2.79
CA GLU A 14 22.07 -4.48 -3.14
C GLU A 14 22.11 -3.85 -4.54
N ALA A 15 21.47 -4.46 -5.54
CA ALA A 15 21.43 -3.93 -6.90
C ALA A 15 20.61 -2.64 -7.03
N LEU A 16 19.61 -2.44 -6.16
CA LEU A 16 18.83 -1.21 -6.11
C LEU A 16 19.50 -0.10 -5.29
N ASN A 17 20.39 -0.46 -4.37
CA ASN A 17 21.03 0.47 -3.45
C ASN A 17 21.80 1.57 -4.20
N GLY A 18 21.52 2.83 -3.88
CA GLY A 18 22.18 3.99 -4.48
C GLY A 18 21.79 4.29 -5.94
N LEU A 19 20.80 3.60 -6.50
CA LEU A 19 20.28 3.96 -7.82
C LEU A 19 19.66 5.36 -7.82
N ASN A 20 19.83 6.05 -8.94
CA ASN A 20 19.25 7.37 -9.15
C ASN A 20 17.97 7.28 -9.97
N ILE A 21 16.89 6.81 -9.34
CA ILE A 21 15.58 6.62 -9.97
C ILE A 21 14.51 7.47 -9.27
N LYS A 22 13.52 7.91 -10.06
CA LYS A 22 12.36 8.65 -9.55
C LYS A 22 11.14 7.78 -9.27
N SER A 23 11.08 6.61 -9.90
CA SER A 23 9.97 5.69 -9.76
C SER A 23 10.48 4.28 -9.57
N LEU A 24 9.91 3.57 -8.60
CA LEU A 24 10.16 2.16 -8.35
C LEU A 24 8.82 1.43 -8.30
N THR A 25 8.75 0.28 -8.96
CA THR A 25 7.62 -0.64 -8.84
C THR A 25 8.14 -1.96 -8.29
N LEU A 26 7.58 -2.38 -7.17
CA LEU A 26 7.84 -3.66 -6.52
C LEU A 26 6.58 -4.52 -6.64
N SER A 27 6.69 -5.63 -7.36
CA SER A 27 5.59 -6.59 -7.50
C SER A 27 6.08 -8.01 -7.31
N GLY A 28 5.27 -8.81 -6.64
CA GLY A 28 5.57 -10.22 -6.39
C GLY A 28 4.75 -10.75 -5.24
N TRP A 29 4.44 -12.05 -5.25
CA TRP A 29 3.93 -12.75 -4.08
C TRP A 29 5.12 -13.14 -3.21
N MET A 30 5.18 -12.61 -2.00
CA MET A 30 6.24 -12.96 -1.04
C MET A 30 5.63 -13.74 0.11
N ASP A 31 5.58 -15.06 -0.03
CA ASP A 31 5.45 -15.92 1.14
C ASP A 31 6.75 -15.84 1.95
N GLY A 32 6.64 -15.71 3.28
CA GLY A 32 7.80 -15.72 4.18
C GLY A 32 8.70 -14.47 4.13
N PHE A 33 8.14 -13.26 4.02
CA PHE A 33 8.94 -12.02 4.16
C PHE A 33 9.55 -11.92 5.58
N GLU A 34 10.79 -12.39 5.74
CA GLU A 34 11.52 -12.34 7.01
C GLU A 34 11.91 -10.90 7.39
N VAL A 35 12.05 -10.63 8.70
CA VAL A 35 12.40 -9.31 9.27
C VAL A 35 13.68 -8.73 8.66
N ASN A 36 14.68 -9.56 8.35
CA ASN A 36 15.94 -9.12 7.73
C ASN A 36 15.75 -8.53 6.32
N ASN A 37 14.70 -8.97 5.61
CA ASN A 37 14.33 -8.43 4.31
C ASN A 37 13.63 -7.07 4.43
N VAL A 38 12.96 -6.78 5.56
CA VAL A 38 12.32 -5.49 5.84
C VAL A 38 13.37 -4.41 6.06
N GLU A 39 14.37 -4.68 6.90
CA GLU A 39 15.43 -3.71 7.19
C GLU A 39 16.25 -3.40 5.93
N SER A 40 16.68 -4.44 5.20
CA SER A 40 17.46 -4.27 3.96
C SER A 40 16.69 -3.47 2.91
N LEU A 41 15.39 -3.73 2.75
CA LEU A 41 14.53 -2.97 1.87
C LEU A 41 14.35 -1.53 2.35
N SER A 42 14.13 -1.30 3.64
CA SER A 42 14.01 0.04 4.23
C SER A 42 15.25 0.89 3.93
N GLN A 43 16.44 0.34 4.19
CA GLN A 43 17.70 1.00 3.89
C GLN A 43 17.87 1.27 2.39
N THR A 44 17.48 0.30 1.56
CA THR A 44 17.51 0.46 0.10
C THR A 44 16.60 1.60 -0.34
N LEU A 45 15.34 1.63 0.11
CA LEU A 45 14.39 2.69 -0.24
C LEU A 45 14.86 4.06 0.26
N LEU A 46 15.45 4.15 1.45
CA LEU A 46 16.05 5.38 1.99
C LEU A 46 17.29 5.82 1.21
N SER A 47 18.03 4.89 0.59
CA SER A 47 19.18 5.21 -0.25
C SER A 47 18.77 5.88 -1.58
N LEU A 48 17.53 5.66 -2.04
CA LEU A 48 17.00 6.19 -3.31
C LEU A 48 16.58 7.66 -3.16
N LYS A 49 17.57 8.56 -3.04
CA LYS A 49 17.36 9.99 -2.71
C LYS A 49 16.45 10.77 -3.67
N GLN A 50 16.24 10.27 -4.90
CA GLN A 50 15.37 10.90 -5.90
C GLN A 50 14.02 10.19 -6.07
N LEU A 51 13.73 9.15 -5.28
CA LEU A 51 12.48 8.42 -5.38
C LEU A 51 11.30 9.33 -5.04
N GLU A 52 10.41 9.55 -6.00
CA GLU A 52 9.19 10.35 -5.84
C GLU A 52 7.93 9.47 -5.89
N THR A 53 8.00 8.34 -6.61
CA THR A 53 6.86 7.44 -6.84
C THR A 53 7.23 6.02 -6.47
N LEU A 54 6.41 5.41 -5.61
CA LEU A 54 6.55 4.00 -5.22
C LEU A 54 5.26 3.24 -5.49
N ASN A 55 5.35 2.17 -6.28
CA ASN A 55 4.24 1.27 -6.55
C ASN A 55 4.54 -0.10 -5.94
N ILE A 56 3.62 -0.63 -5.16
CA ILE A 56 3.78 -1.91 -4.46
C ILE A 56 2.58 -2.80 -4.77
N SER A 57 2.85 -4.04 -5.16
CA SER A 57 1.81 -5.02 -5.49
C SER A 57 2.11 -6.38 -4.89
N TYR A 58 1.19 -6.90 -4.07
CA TYR A 58 1.20 -8.28 -3.54
C TYR A 58 2.31 -8.63 -2.53
N ILE A 59 2.94 -7.64 -1.90
CA ILE A 59 4.03 -7.90 -0.94
C ILE A 59 3.55 -7.67 0.49
N PRO A 60 3.36 -8.74 1.29
CA PRO A 60 2.97 -8.60 2.68
C PRO A 60 4.09 -8.14 3.59
N GLY A 61 3.72 -7.39 4.64
CA GLY A 61 4.64 -6.96 5.70
C GLY A 61 5.56 -5.79 5.37
N LEU A 62 5.43 -5.14 4.20
CA LEU A 62 6.34 -4.05 3.81
C LEU A 62 6.15 -2.72 4.56
N TRP A 63 5.11 -2.58 5.38
CA TRP A 63 4.72 -1.31 5.98
C TRP A 63 5.85 -0.62 6.76
N GLU A 64 6.63 -1.40 7.50
CA GLU A 64 7.79 -0.91 8.26
C GLU A 64 8.88 -0.35 7.33
N ALA A 65 9.09 -0.96 6.15
CA ALA A 65 10.06 -0.49 5.18
C ALA A 65 9.65 0.83 4.48
N LEU A 66 8.36 1.18 4.55
CA LEU A 66 7.82 2.41 3.97
C LEU A 66 7.84 3.59 4.95
N HIS A 67 8.07 3.32 6.23
CA HIS A 67 7.95 4.32 7.27
C HIS A 67 8.98 5.45 7.08
N GLY A 68 8.49 6.69 7.03
CA GLY A 68 9.33 7.88 6.92
C GLY A 68 9.94 8.15 5.54
N LEU A 69 9.50 7.42 4.51
CA LEU A 69 9.93 7.72 3.14
C LEU A 69 9.45 9.10 2.69
N ASN A 70 10.31 9.75 1.90
CA ASN A 70 10.02 11.06 1.32
C ASN A 70 9.54 10.93 -0.14
N ILE A 71 8.36 10.35 -0.32
CA ILE A 71 7.73 10.15 -1.63
C ILE A 71 6.51 11.05 -1.80
N LYS A 72 6.20 11.41 -3.05
CA LYS A 72 5.02 12.21 -3.42
C LYS A 72 3.85 11.35 -3.87
N SER A 73 4.13 10.14 -4.36
CA SER A 73 3.12 9.23 -4.88
C SER A 73 3.33 7.81 -4.39
N LEU A 74 2.25 7.20 -3.89
CA LEU A 74 2.21 5.82 -3.46
C LEU A 74 1.04 5.10 -4.13
N ALA A 75 1.32 3.96 -4.76
CA ALA A 75 0.29 3.03 -5.19
C ALA A 75 0.44 1.69 -4.46
N LEU A 76 -0.65 1.22 -3.86
CA LEU A 76 -0.72 -0.03 -3.11
C LEU A 76 -1.76 -0.94 -3.76
N ARG A 77 -1.34 -2.11 -4.23
CA ARG A 77 -2.23 -3.16 -4.72
C ARG A 77 -2.13 -4.40 -3.84
N TRP A 78 -3.25 -4.79 -3.27
CA TRP A 78 -3.33 -5.89 -2.33
C TRP A 78 -4.50 -6.82 -2.66
N ARG A 79 -4.31 -8.13 -2.45
CA ARG A 79 -5.40 -9.10 -2.37
C ARG A 79 -5.42 -9.65 -0.95
N MET A 80 -6.48 -9.35 -0.21
CA MET A 80 -6.71 -9.97 1.09
C MET A 80 -7.10 -11.42 0.80
N ASP A 81 -6.15 -12.34 0.89
CA ASP A 81 -6.53 -13.71 1.21
C ASP A 81 -7.10 -13.73 2.65
N ARG A 82 -7.88 -14.75 2.98
CA ARG A 82 -8.60 -14.80 4.27
C ARG A 82 -7.65 -14.96 5.48
N LEU A 83 -6.34 -15.07 5.27
CA LEU A 83 -5.36 -15.46 6.29
C LEU A 83 -4.44 -14.31 6.69
N GLN A 84 -4.26 -13.31 5.84
CA GLN A 84 -3.44 -12.15 6.16
C GLN A 84 -4.32 -11.01 6.66
N VAL A 85 -4.69 -11.09 7.94
CA VAL A 85 -5.12 -9.92 8.70
C VAL A 85 -3.92 -8.97 8.72
N ILE A 86 -3.87 -8.06 7.74
CA ILE A 86 -2.96 -6.93 7.77
C ILE A 86 -3.12 -6.31 9.15
N ARG A 87 -2.02 -6.16 9.88
CA ARG A 87 -1.96 -5.31 11.06
C ARG A 87 -2.10 -3.88 10.56
N VAL A 88 -3.34 -3.48 10.39
CA VAL A 88 -3.81 -2.17 9.93
C VAL A 88 -3.10 -1.02 10.59
N GLU A 89 -2.77 -1.19 11.86
CA GLU A 89 -2.03 -0.20 12.64
C GLU A 89 -0.81 0.27 11.84
N TRP A 90 -0.20 -0.64 11.09
CA TRP A 90 0.91 -0.34 10.20
C TRP A 90 0.51 0.43 8.94
N LEU A 91 -0.65 0.18 8.31
CA LEU A 91 -1.09 1.02 7.17
C LEU A 91 -1.31 2.47 7.62
N SER A 92 -2.03 2.68 8.73
CA SER A 92 -2.27 4.03 9.27
C SER A 92 -0.97 4.71 9.71
N GLN A 93 -0.10 3.99 10.43
CA GLN A 93 1.22 4.50 10.84
C GLN A 93 2.10 4.83 9.64
N THR A 94 2.18 3.95 8.64
CA THR A 94 2.93 4.19 7.41
C THR A 94 2.41 5.42 6.69
N LEU A 95 1.11 5.49 6.36
CA LEU A 95 0.54 6.62 5.61
C LEU A 95 0.74 7.95 6.37
N SER A 96 0.55 7.96 7.69
CA SER A 96 0.77 9.16 8.50
C SER A 96 2.24 9.58 8.59
N SER A 97 3.20 8.67 8.39
CA SER A 97 4.64 8.97 8.35
C SER A 97 5.08 9.63 7.03
N LEU A 98 4.33 9.45 5.93
CA LEU A 98 4.67 9.95 4.60
C LEU A 98 4.28 11.43 4.43
N LYS A 99 5.08 12.34 5.02
CA LYS A 99 4.74 13.78 5.13
C LYS A 99 4.65 14.55 3.81
N GLN A 100 5.22 14.02 2.73
CA GLN A 100 5.25 14.65 1.41
C GLN A 100 4.31 13.96 0.41
N LEU A 101 3.50 13.00 0.87
CA LEU A 101 2.57 12.27 0.03
C LEU A 101 1.49 13.22 -0.49
N GLU A 102 1.39 13.33 -1.81
CA GLU A 102 0.36 14.14 -2.49
C GLU A 102 -0.67 13.26 -3.20
N THR A 103 -0.26 12.08 -3.68
CA THR A 103 -1.11 11.16 -4.45
C THR A 103 -1.08 9.77 -3.84
N LEU A 104 -2.26 9.23 -3.55
CA LEU A 104 -2.43 7.89 -3.01
C LEU A 104 -3.37 7.08 -3.90
N SER A 105 -2.92 5.90 -4.34
CA SER A 105 -3.74 4.91 -5.02
C SER A 105 -3.79 3.62 -4.19
N ILE A 106 -4.99 3.14 -3.89
CA ILE A 106 -5.20 1.89 -3.14
C ILE A 106 -6.14 1.00 -3.95
N ASP A 107 -5.69 -0.21 -4.23
CA ASP A 107 -6.44 -1.28 -4.87
C ASP A 107 -6.52 -2.46 -3.90
N MET A 108 -7.67 -2.62 -3.22
CA MET A 108 -7.86 -3.65 -2.20
C MET A 108 -9.33 -4.02 -1.99
N ASP A 109 -9.57 -5.05 -1.18
CA ASP A 109 -10.91 -5.40 -0.71
C ASP A 109 -11.46 -4.33 0.24
N ILE A 110 -12.77 -4.06 0.14
CA ILE A 110 -13.42 -3.16 1.11
C ILE A 110 -13.28 -3.68 2.55
N SER A 111 -12.90 -2.80 3.46
CA SER A 111 -12.70 -3.06 4.88
C SER A 111 -13.00 -1.78 5.66
N PRO A 112 -13.66 -1.83 6.83
CA PRO A 112 -13.89 -0.64 7.68
C PRO A 112 -12.59 0.10 7.98
N ILE A 113 -11.52 -0.68 8.03
CA ILE A 113 -10.24 -0.25 8.53
C ILE A 113 -9.46 0.62 7.53
N LEU A 114 -9.76 0.47 6.24
CA LEU A 114 -9.24 1.36 5.20
C LEU A 114 -9.61 2.82 5.51
N TRP A 115 -10.82 3.05 6.04
CA TRP A 115 -11.32 4.38 6.35
C TRP A 115 -10.56 5.05 7.48
N GLU A 116 -10.17 4.27 8.50
CA GLU A 116 -9.34 4.76 9.61
C GLU A 116 -7.94 5.16 9.12
N ALA A 117 -7.31 4.34 8.29
CA ALA A 117 -5.97 4.62 7.78
C ALA A 117 -5.92 5.83 6.83
N LEU A 118 -7.03 6.11 6.13
CA LEU A 118 -7.16 7.26 5.25
C LEU A 118 -7.55 8.55 5.99
N SER A 119 -8.12 8.44 7.19
CA SER A 119 -8.67 9.59 7.90
C SER A 119 -7.60 10.63 8.24
N GLY A 120 -7.87 11.89 7.93
CA GLY A 120 -6.99 13.02 8.26
C GLY A 120 -5.71 13.12 7.42
N LEU A 121 -5.55 12.31 6.37
CA LEU A 121 -4.40 12.44 5.47
C LEU A 121 -4.43 13.78 4.71
N ASN A 122 -3.23 14.30 4.45
CA ASN A 122 -3.05 15.55 3.73
C ASN A 122 -2.61 15.30 2.28
N ILE A 123 -3.51 14.73 1.48
CA ILE A 123 -3.28 14.37 0.07
C ILE A 123 -4.15 15.21 -0.87
N LYS A 124 -3.69 15.42 -2.10
CA LYS A 124 -4.42 16.13 -3.17
C LYS A 124 -5.20 15.18 -4.06
N SER A 125 -4.71 13.95 -4.24
CA SER A 125 -5.35 12.95 -5.10
C SER A 125 -5.49 11.61 -4.39
N LEU A 126 -6.71 11.06 -4.44
CA LEU A 126 -7.04 9.74 -3.94
C LEU A 126 -7.70 8.92 -5.04
N THR A 127 -7.13 7.75 -5.33
CA THR A 127 -7.73 6.73 -6.19
C THR A 127 -7.98 5.47 -5.38
N LEU A 128 -9.23 5.01 -5.36
CA LEU A 128 -9.64 3.79 -4.67
C LEU A 128 -10.20 2.80 -5.68
N THR A 129 -9.63 1.62 -5.76
CA THR A 129 -10.23 0.46 -6.44
C THR A 129 -10.69 -0.52 -5.37
N LEU A 130 -12.01 -0.62 -5.15
CA LEU A 130 -12.60 -1.40 -4.07
C LEU A 130 -13.16 -2.71 -4.59
N ARG A 131 -12.47 -3.81 -4.31
CA ARG A 131 -12.88 -5.17 -4.70
C ARG A 131 -13.87 -5.76 -3.68
N HIS A 132 -14.65 -6.73 -4.14
CA HIS A 132 -15.67 -7.44 -3.34
C HIS A 132 -16.68 -6.52 -2.64
N TRP A 133 -16.86 -5.30 -3.16
CA TRP A 133 -17.72 -4.29 -2.54
C TRP A 133 -19.18 -4.76 -2.44
N LYS A 134 -19.72 -5.48 -3.44
CA LYS A 134 -21.11 -5.98 -3.42
C LYS A 134 -21.40 -6.92 -2.25
N GLU A 135 -20.42 -7.72 -1.84
CA GLU A 135 -20.59 -8.75 -0.79
C GLU A 135 -20.30 -8.21 0.62
N ARG A 136 -19.51 -7.14 0.71
CA ARG A 136 -18.95 -6.64 1.97
C ARG A 136 -19.36 -5.21 2.32
N LEU A 137 -19.98 -4.46 1.40
CA LEU A 137 -20.45 -3.11 1.67
C LEU A 137 -21.64 -3.19 2.64
N GLN A 138 -21.46 -2.56 3.79
CA GLN A 138 -22.47 -2.40 4.82
C GLN A 138 -22.74 -0.90 4.98
N VAL A 139 -23.88 -0.53 5.59
CA VAL A 139 -24.28 0.89 5.74
C VAL A 139 -23.22 1.70 6.50
N ASN A 140 -22.60 1.11 7.52
CA ASN A 140 -21.51 1.73 8.27
C ASN A 140 -20.27 2.04 7.40
N HIS A 141 -19.98 1.25 6.36
CA HIS A 141 -18.87 1.55 5.44
C HIS A 141 -19.12 2.80 4.61
N VAL A 142 -20.38 3.07 4.24
CA VAL A 142 -20.76 4.29 3.51
C VAL A 142 -20.61 5.52 4.40
N GLU A 143 -21.04 5.41 5.66
CA GLU A 143 -20.88 6.48 6.65
C GLU A 143 -19.39 6.75 6.94
N SER A 144 -18.60 5.71 7.19
CA SER A 144 -17.15 5.84 7.40
C SER A 144 -16.45 6.45 6.20
N LEU A 145 -16.78 6.03 4.97
CA LEU A 145 -16.25 6.66 3.76
C LEU A 145 -16.60 8.15 3.72
N SER A 146 -17.84 8.53 4.01
CA SER A 146 -18.28 9.93 4.03
C SER A 146 -17.50 10.77 5.06
N GLN A 147 -17.30 10.22 6.26
CA GLN A 147 -16.50 10.85 7.31
C GLN A 147 -15.03 10.98 6.91
N THR A 148 -14.43 9.93 6.37
CA THR A 148 -13.06 9.94 5.85
C THR A 148 -12.89 10.99 4.76
N LEU A 149 -13.75 11.02 3.74
CA LEU A 149 -13.68 12.03 2.67
C LEU A 149 -13.81 13.45 3.22
N SER A 150 -14.68 13.67 4.21
CA SER A 150 -14.83 14.96 4.87
C SER A 150 -13.60 15.39 5.68
N SER A 151 -12.77 14.44 6.11
CA SER A 151 -11.52 14.70 6.84
C SER A 151 -10.35 15.11 5.93
N LEU A 152 -10.38 14.75 4.63
CA LEU A 152 -9.32 15.01 3.65
C LEU A 152 -9.40 16.45 3.12
N LYS A 153 -8.93 17.41 3.92
CA LYS A 153 -9.13 18.85 3.67
C LYS A 153 -8.45 19.41 2.42
N GLN A 154 -7.43 18.73 1.88
CA GLN A 154 -6.70 19.15 0.67
C GLN A 154 -7.04 18.32 -0.57
N LEU A 155 -8.05 17.43 -0.49
CA LEU A 155 -8.39 16.56 -1.60
C LEU A 155 -9.00 17.38 -2.76
N GLU A 156 -8.35 17.33 -3.90
CA GLU A 156 -8.77 18.00 -5.14
C GLU A 156 -9.35 17.00 -6.14
N THR A 157 -8.79 15.78 -6.18
CA THR A 157 -9.21 14.73 -7.11
C THR A 157 -9.54 13.44 -6.36
N LEU A 158 -10.74 12.92 -6.61
CA LEU A 158 -11.20 11.63 -6.10
C LEU A 158 -11.62 10.74 -7.27
N SER A 159 -11.08 9.53 -7.33
CA SER A 159 -11.53 8.47 -8.22
C SER A 159 -11.88 7.23 -7.40
N ILE A 160 -13.07 6.69 -7.60
CA ILE A 160 -13.51 5.44 -6.98
C ILE A 160 -13.93 4.50 -8.09
N ASP A 161 -13.19 3.40 -8.22
CA ASP A 161 -13.47 2.30 -9.12
C ASP A 161 -14.02 1.11 -8.32
N LEU A 162 -15.12 0.55 -8.81
CA LEU A 162 -15.89 -0.52 -8.17
C LEU A 162 -15.98 -1.71 -9.14
N PRO A 163 -14.85 -2.37 -9.47
CA PRO A 163 -14.81 -3.38 -10.50
C PRO A 163 -15.78 -4.52 -10.18
N GLU A 164 -16.44 -5.03 -11.21
CA GLU A 164 -17.26 -6.23 -11.08
C GLU A 164 -16.34 -7.41 -10.74
N SER A 165 -16.73 -8.22 -9.75
CA SER A 165 -15.94 -9.38 -9.35
C SER A 165 -15.78 -10.33 -10.55
N PRO A 166 -14.56 -10.73 -10.94
CA PRO A 166 -14.34 -11.63 -12.06
C PRO A 166 -14.79 -13.09 -11.78
N PHE A 167 -15.43 -13.36 -10.64
CA PHE A 167 -15.83 -14.70 -10.21
C PHE A 167 -17.34 -14.81 -9.99
N TYR A 168 -18.13 -14.61 -11.05
CA TYR A 168 -19.48 -15.17 -11.18
C TYR A 168 -19.75 -15.49 -12.66
N THR A 169 -19.04 -16.50 -13.19
CA THR A 169 -19.52 -17.40 -14.27
C THR A 169 -18.93 -18.77 -14.03
#